data_AF-A0A6M0FTT9-F1
#
_entry.id   AF-A0A6M0FTT9-F1
#
_cell.length_a   1.000
_cell.length_b   1.000
_cell.length_c   1.000
_cell.angle_alpha   90.00
_cell.angle_beta   90.00
_cell.angle_gamma   90.00
#
_symmetry.space_group_name_H-M   'P 1'
#
loop_
_entity.id
_entity.type
_entity.pdbx_description
1 polymer ?
#
loop_
_entity_poly.entity_id
_entity_poly.type
_entity_poly.pdbx_seq_one_letter_code
_entity_poly.pdbx_strand_id
1 'polypeptide(L)'
;MRTDSLFYKVFQTLPGALFELLGDDITLVENYTFKSIELKELAKRTDGVFLPKRDGDPIYFVEVQFQPDEHLYYRLIQEAVVYLGQNSWQYGWKAVVFWAKRSLDPGVPQCYKGEVQTGNLKTFYLEDIPDTKDSIGLGLVRLVIEPKRNVQNRIRQLERCARALPIAQQRNMIELIEQALVYKFPDRPWRELEAMFGLTEWKQTRFYQEVEAEGIQKGYQKGHQKGHQKGYQKGYQKGRQKGHQEGSVTQARVLVIGLLKKRFPEMTQEINSLVEGLSLSNLEGLADTIFELNTWEDLLSWLSKIDQSGM
;
A
#
# COMPACT_ATOMS: atom_id res chain seq x y z
N MET A 1 -6.05 -11.25 -9.09
CA MET A 1 -4.70 -11.25 -8.48
C MET A 1 -4.69 -11.30 -6.94
N ARG A 2 -5.32 -10.36 -6.20
CA ARG A 2 -5.23 -10.39 -4.71
C ARG A 2 -6.05 -11.52 -4.05
N THR A 3 -7.25 -11.86 -4.56
CA THR A 3 -8.04 -12.98 -4.02
C THR A 3 -7.38 -14.34 -4.25
N ASP A 4 -6.80 -14.50 -5.43
CA ASP A 4 -6.18 -15.75 -5.89
C ASP A 4 -5.03 -16.11 -4.94
N SER A 5 -4.29 -15.10 -4.46
CA SER A 5 -3.24 -15.28 -3.45
C SER A 5 -3.76 -15.73 -2.08
N LEU A 6 -4.99 -15.36 -1.70
CA LEU A 6 -5.60 -15.80 -0.45
C LEU A 6 -6.07 -17.26 -0.56
N PHE A 7 -6.71 -17.64 -1.67
CA PHE A 7 -7.12 -19.03 -1.89
C PHE A 7 -5.93 -19.98 -1.99
N TYR A 8 -4.84 -19.54 -2.63
CA TYR A 8 -3.58 -20.28 -2.58
C TYR A 8 -3.13 -20.55 -1.14
N LYS A 9 -3.13 -19.52 -0.28
CA LYS A 9 -2.76 -19.68 1.14
C LYS A 9 -3.73 -20.56 1.91
N VAL A 10 -5.04 -20.50 1.59
CA VAL A 10 -6.04 -21.42 2.16
C VAL A 10 -5.70 -22.85 1.79
N PHE A 11 -5.48 -23.17 0.52
CA PHE A 11 -5.12 -24.54 0.12
C PHE A 11 -3.74 -24.97 0.61
N GLN A 12 -2.80 -24.04 0.76
CA GLN A 12 -1.49 -24.32 1.34
C GLN A 12 -1.57 -24.69 2.82
N THR A 13 -2.43 -24.01 3.58
CA THR A 13 -2.58 -24.20 5.03
C THR A 13 -3.57 -25.33 5.36
N LEU A 14 -4.64 -25.43 4.56
CA LEU A 14 -5.76 -26.36 4.68
C LEU A 14 -6.04 -27.01 3.33
N PRO A 15 -5.18 -27.92 2.85
CA PRO A 15 -5.39 -28.57 1.56
C PRO A 15 -6.68 -29.40 1.52
N GLY A 16 -7.20 -29.81 2.69
CA GLY A 16 -8.49 -30.52 2.81
C GLY A 16 -9.68 -29.69 2.35
N ALA A 17 -9.56 -28.35 2.34
CA ALA A 17 -10.61 -27.46 1.88
C ALA A 17 -11.00 -27.72 0.42
N LEU A 18 -10.08 -28.22 -0.43
CA LEU A 18 -10.44 -28.63 -1.79
C LEU A 18 -11.48 -29.75 -1.76
N PHE A 19 -11.22 -30.84 -1.03
CA PHE A 19 -12.09 -32.01 -1.03
C PHE A 19 -13.43 -31.71 -0.37
N GLU A 20 -13.44 -30.87 0.67
CA GLU A 20 -14.68 -30.34 1.24
C GLU A 20 -15.50 -29.55 0.20
N LEU A 21 -14.85 -28.71 -0.61
CA LEU A 21 -15.52 -27.95 -1.69
C LEU A 21 -16.04 -28.87 -2.80
N LEU A 22 -15.37 -29.99 -3.05
CA LEU A 22 -15.80 -31.00 -4.01
C LEU A 22 -16.97 -31.85 -3.47
N GLY A 23 -17.27 -31.77 -2.16
CA GLY A 23 -18.23 -32.63 -1.49
C GLY A 23 -17.69 -34.05 -1.21
N ASP A 24 -16.37 -34.22 -1.29
CA ASP A 24 -15.67 -35.47 -1.03
C ASP A 24 -15.22 -35.57 0.45
N ASP A 25 -14.75 -36.75 0.86
CA ASP A 25 -14.20 -36.96 2.20
C ASP A 25 -12.87 -36.18 2.38
N ILE A 26 -12.79 -35.39 3.46
CA ILE A 26 -11.62 -34.57 3.77
C ILE A 26 -10.34 -35.41 3.96
N THR A 27 -10.47 -36.68 4.39
CA THR A 27 -9.34 -37.59 4.59
C THR A 27 -8.58 -37.90 3.29
N LEU A 28 -9.20 -37.68 2.12
CA LEU A 28 -8.51 -37.79 0.83
C LEU A 28 -7.27 -36.91 0.77
N VAL A 29 -7.25 -35.77 1.48
CA VAL A 29 -6.09 -34.88 1.53
C VAL A 29 -4.81 -35.57 1.97
N GLU A 30 -4.89 -36.62 2.79
CA GLU A 30 -3.74 -37.39 3.24
C GLU A 30 -2.97 -38.02 2.07
N ASN A 31 -3.66 -38.27 0.96
CA ASN A 31 -3.10 -38.83 -0.27
C ASN A 31 -2.55 -37.76 -1.23
N TYR A 32 -2.62 -36.47 -0.89
CA TYR A 32 -2.19 -35.39 -1.79
C TYR A 32 -1.15 -34.47 -1.16
N THR A 33 -0.38 -33.82 -2.04
CA THR A 33 0.52 -32.71 -1.70
C THR A 33 0.17 -31.51 -2.56
N PHE A 34 -0.16 -30.38 -1.93
CA PHE A 34 -0.39 -29.12 -2.62
C PHE A 34 0.93 -28.46 -3.01
N LYS A 35 1.10 -28.08 -4.28
CA LYS A 35 2.29 -27.42 -4.81
C LYS A 35 1.94 -26.37 -5.86
N SER A 36 2.81 -25.36 -5.93
CA SER A 36 2.97 -24.53 -7.13
C SER A 36 4.00 -25.20 -8.04
N ILE A 37 3.66 -25.39 -9.31
CA ILE A 37 4.50 -26.03 -10.31
C ILE A 37 4.98 -25.02 -11.34
N GLU A 38 6.25 -25.13 -11.75
CA GLU A 38 6.81 -24.35 -12.84
C GLU A 38 6.63 -25.08 -14.17
N LEU A 39 5.98 -24.42 -15.13
CA LEU A 39 5.80 -24.88 -16.49
C LEU A 39 6.83 -24.18 -17.37
N LYS A 40 8.00 -24.81 -17.51
CA LYS A 40 9.16 -24.22 -18.22
C LYS A 40 8.83 -23.83 -19.65
N GLU A 41 8.11 -24.68 -20.38
CA GLU A 41 7.68 -24.41 -21.76
C GLU A 41 6.76 -23.20 -21.91
N LEU A 42 5.99 -22.87 -20.87
CA LEU A 42 5.10 -21.71 -20.88
C LEU A 42 5.73 -20.48 -20.25
N ALA A 43 6.94 -20.59 -19.68
CA ALA A 43 7.55 -19.60 -18.80
C ALA A 43 6.56 -19.09 -17.73
N LYS A 44 5.74 -20.01 -17.19
CA LYS A 44 4.63 -19.73 -16.26
C LYS A 44 4.68 -20.65 -15.05
N ARG A 45 3.92 -20.26 -14.02
CA ARG A 45 3.67 -21.07 -12.84
C ARG A 45 2.18 -21.34 -12.71
N THR A 46 1.84 -22.56 -12.33
CA THR A 46 0.47 -22.95 -11.96
C THR A 46 0.48 -23.21 -10.47
N ASP A 47 -0.23 -22.38 -9.72
CA ASP A 47 -0.12 -22.35 -8.26
C ASP A 47 -1.05 -23.36 -7.56
N GLY A 48 -2.11 -23.82 -8.23
CA GLY A 48 -3.15 -24.64 -7.63
C GLY A 48 -3.08 -26.13 -7.93
N VAL A 49 -1.94 -26.81 -7.72
CA VAL A 49 -1.81 -28.24 -8.10
C VAL A 49 -1.76 -29.17 -6.89
N PHE A 50 -2.64 -30.17 -6.87
CA PHE A 50 -2.63 -31.25 -5.89
C PHE A 50 -2.09 -32.51 -6.56
N LEU A 51 -0.86 -32.85 -6.19
CA LEU A 51 -0.19 -34.05 -6.68
C LEU A 51 -0.51 -35.24 -5.78
N PRO A 52 -0.94 -36.38 -6.35
CA PRO A 52 -1.17 -37.58 -5.56
C PRO A 52 0.15 -38.15 -5.05
N LYS A 53 0.11 -38.78 -3.87
CA LYS A 53 1.22 -39.53 -3.28
C LYS A 53 1.23 -41.00 -3.70
N ARG A 54 0.13 -41.47 -4.29
CA ARG A 54 -0.09 -42.86 -4.72
C ARG A 54 -0.31 -42.90 -6.22
N ASP A 55 0.22 -43.93 -6.83
CA ASP A 55 -0.03 -44.23 -8.24
C ASP A 55 -1.50 -44.60 -8.46
N GLY A 56 -2.07 -44.18 -9.59
CA GLY A 56 -3.47 -44.40 -9.94
C GLY A 56 -4.42 -43.26 -9.56
N ASP A 57 -4.10 -42.48 -8.52
CA ASP A 57 -4.88 -41.31 -8.13
C ASP A 57 -4.71 -40.16 -9.15
N PRO A 58 -5.75 -39.34 -9.40
CA PRO A 58 -5.67 -38.28 -10.39
C PRO A 58 -4.96 -37.02 -9.86
N ILE A 59 -4.22 -36.31 -10.71
CA ILE A 59 -3.74 -34.95 -10.37
C ILE A 59 -4.92 -33.97 -10.41
N TYR A 60 -5.01 -33.04 -9.46
CA TYR A 60 -5.95 -31.91 -9.54
C TYR A 60 -5.22 -30.62 -9.89
N PHE A 61 -5.69 -29.95 -10.93
CA PHE A 61 -5.36 -28.57 -11.29
C PHE A 61 -6.55 -27.71 -10.88
N VAL A 62 -6.34 -26.79 -9.93
CA VAL A 62 -7.40 -26.03 -9.29
C VAL A 62 -7.20 -24.56 -9.56
N GLU A 63 -8.24 -23.90 -10.06
CA GLU A 63 -8.25 -22.47 -10.31
C GLU A 63 -9.45 -21.82 -9.63
N VAL A 64 -9.25 -20.66 -9.00
CA VAL A 64 -10.32 -19.92 -8.31
C VAL A 64 -10.40 -18.52 -8.90
N GLN A 65 -11.57 -18.14 -9.42
CA GLN A 65 -11.72 -16.94 -10.22
C GLN A 65 -12.83 -16.00 -9.70
N PHE A 66 -12.46 -14.73 -9.51
CA PHE A 66 -13.32 -13.67 -8.94
C PHE A 66 -13.74 -12.59 -9.95
N GLN A 67 -13.29 -12.71 -11.20
CA GLN A 67 -13.58 -11.76 -12.28
C GLN A 67 -13.88 -12.52 -13.57
N PRO A 68 -14.67 -11.98 -14.50
CA PRO A 68 -14.87 -12.64 -15.79
C PRO A 68 -13.53 -12.87 -16.49
N ASP A 69 -13.35 -14.05 -17.07
CA ASP A 69 -12.17 -14.39 -17.85
C ASP A 69 -12.53 -15.40 -18.94
N GLU A 70 -12.69 -14.90 -20.16
CA GLU A 70 -13.03 -15.69 -21.35
C GLU A 70 -11.95 -16.73 -21.71
N HIS A 71 -10.72 -16.54 -21.22
CA HIS A 71 -9.58 -17.39 -21.57
C HIS A 71 -9.20 -18.38 -20.47
N LEU A 72 -9.91 -18.39 -19.33
CA LEU A 72 -9.56 -19.21 -18.16
C LEU A 72 -9.44 -20.69 -18.51
N TYR A 73 -10.46 -21.26 -19.15
CA TYR A 73 -10.52 -22.67 -19.49
C TYR A 73 -9.40 -23.08 -20.45
N TYR A 74 -9.13 -22.27 -21.47
CA TYR A 74 -8.05 -22.53 -22.41
C TYR A 74 -6.69 -22.55 -21.71
N ARG A 75 -6.43 -21.58 -20.83
CA ARG A 75 -5.18 -21.51 -20.07
C ARG A 75 -5.03 -22.69 -19.11
N LEU A 76 -6.05 -23.00 -18.32
CA LEU A 76 -6.01 -24.10 -17.35
C LEU A 76 -5.78 -25.46 -18.03
N ILE A 77 -6.49 -25.74 -19.13
CA ILE A 77 -6.32 -26.99 -19.87
C ILE A 77 -4.94 -27.05 -20.53
N GLN A 78 -4.45 -25.95 -21.11
CA GLN A 78 -3.11 -25.89 -21.66
C GLN A 78 -2.05 -26.18 -20.58
N GLU A 79 -2.16 -25.56 -19.42
CA GLU A 79 -1.26 -25.76 -18.29
C GLU A 79 -1.28 -27.22 -17.80
N ALA A 80 -2.47 -27.81 -17.66
CA ALA A 80 -2.62 -29.21 -17.30
C ALA A 80 -1.94 -30.13 -18.33
N VAL A 81 -2.26 -30.00 -19.61
CA VAL A 81 -1.73 -30.87 -20.67
C VAL A 81 -0.20 -30.74 -20.80
N VAL A 82 0.34 -29.52 -20.70
CA VAL A 82 1.80 -29.29 -20.72
C VAL A 82 2.46 -30.01 -19.54
N TYR A 83 1.91 -29.87 -18.33
CA TYR A 83 2.46 -30.56 -17.16
C TYR A 83 2.42 -32.08 -17.33
N LEU A 84 1.29 -32.62 -17.76
CA LEU A 84 1.09 -34.06 -17.95
C LEU A 84 2.09 -34.61 -18.98
N GLY A 85 2.30 -33.91 -20.09
CA GLY A 85 3.28 -34.27 -21.12
C GLY A 85 4.72 -34.24 -20.60
N GLN A 86 5.13 -33.16 -19.92
CA GLN A 86 6.49 -33.00 -19.36
C GLN A 86 6.87 -34.10 -18.37
N ASN A 87 5.88 -34.57 -17.60
CA ASN A 87 6.09 -35.58 -16.57
C ASN A 87 5.72 -36.99 -17.03
N SER A 88 5.34 -37.17 -18.30
CA SER A 88 4.88 -38.45 -18.86
C SER A 88 3.80 -39.11 -17.98
N TRP A 89 2.85 -38.31 -17.49
CA TRP A 89 1.83 -38.76 -16.54
C TRP A 89 0.87 -39.76 -17.19
N GLN A 90 0.64 -40.90 -16.52
CA GLN A 90 -0.13 -42.03 -17.07
C GLN A 90 -1.46 -42.27 -16.34
N TYR A 91 -1.73 -41.56 -15.25
CA TYR A 91 -2.95 -41.71 -14.45
C TYR A 91 -3.97 -40.62 -14.77
N GLY A 92 -5.10 -40.63 -14.05
CA GLY A 92 -6.15 -39.63 -14.23
C GLY A 92 -5.67 -38.20 -13.96
N TRP A 93 -6.48 -37.24 -14.39
CA TRP A 93 -6.29 -35.82 -14.08
C TRP A 93 -7.65 -35.14 -13.99
N LYS A 94 -7.72 -34.03 -13.25
CA LYS A 94 -8.91 -33.22 -13.08
C LYS A 94 -8.53 -31.74 -13.08
N ALA A 95 -9.14 -30.95 -13.95
CA ALA A 95 -9.23 -29.50 -13.85
C ALA A 95 -10.50 -29.12 -13.06
N VAL A 96 -10.33 -28.35 -11.99
CA VAL A 96 -11.40 -27.88 -11.13
C VAL A 96 -11.38 -26.35 -11.14
N VAL A 97 -12.47 -25.75 -11.58
CA VAL A 97 -12.65 -24.30 -11.59
C VAL A 97 -13.69 -23.89 -10.55
N PHE A 98 -13.31 -22.99 -9.66
CA PHE A 98 -14.21 -22.35 -8.70
C PHE A 98 -14.48 -20.91 -9.12
N TRP A 99 -15.68 -20.62 -9.60
CA TRP A 99 -16.11 -19.25 -9.84
C TRP A 99 -16.72 -18.66 -8.58
N ALA A 100 -16.39 -17.41 -8.25
CA ALA A 100 -17.02 -16.74 -7.12
C ALA A 100 -18.56 -16.62 -7.28
N LYS A 101 -19.02 -16.43 -8.52
CA LYS A 101 -20.44 -16.37 -8.90
C LYS A 101 -20.65 -16.94 -10.31
N ARG A 102 -21.83 -17.49 -10.58
CA ARG A 102 -22.25 -17.99 -11.90
C ARG A 102 -22.20 -16.89 -12.97
N SER A 103 -22.51 -15.66 -12.60
CA SER A 103 -22.47 -14.52 -13.53
C SER A 103 -21.07 -14.15 -14.02
N LEU A 104 -20.01 -14.70 -13.43
CA LEU A 104 -18.62 -14.46 -13.83
C LEU A 104 -18.11 -15.54 -14.80
N ASP A 105 -18.78 -16.68 -14.83
CA ASP A 105 -18.43 -17.83 -15.66
C ASP A 105 -18.87 -17.57 -17.10
N PRO A 106 -17.94 -17.49 -18.07
CA PRO A 106 -18.28 -17.33 -19.50
C PRO A 106 -18.84 -18.63 -20.11
N GLY A 107 -18.80 -19.73 -19.38
CA GLY A 107 -19.15 -21.07 -19.83
C GLY A 107 -17.94 -21.82 -20.40
N VAL A 108 -17.96 -23.14 -20.22
CA VAL A 108 -16.93 -24.03 -20.78
C VAL A 108 -17.01 -24.02 -22.32
N PRO A 109 -15.91 -23.76 -23.03
CA PRO A 109 -15.88 -23.84 -24.49
C PRO A 109 -16.32 -25.20 -25.04
N GLN A 110 -17.03 -25.19 -26.16
CA GLN A 110 -17.57 -26.41 -26.78
C GLN A 110 -16.49 -27.46 -27.12
N CYS A 111 -15.26 -27.03 -27.40
CA CYS A 111 -14.14 -27.94 -27.66
C CYS A 111 -13.74 -28.78 -26.43
N TYR A 112 -14.11 -28.37 -25.21
CA TYR A 112 -13.82 -29.09 -23.97
C TYR A 112 -15.01 -29.89 -23.43
N LYS A 113 -16.04 -30.12 -24.27
CA LYS A 113 -17.23 -30.87 -23.86
C LYS A 113 -16.90 -32.31 -23.46
N GLY A 114 -15.90 -32.93 -24.09
CA GLY A 114 -15.45 -34.29 -23.75
C GLY A 114 -14.92 -34.37 -22.32
N GLU A 115 -14.10 -33.40 -21.91
CA GLU A 115 -13.50 -33.30 -20.57
C GLU A 115 -14.57 -33.08 -19.50
N VAL A 116 -15.62 -32.32 -19.81
CA VAL A 116 -16.77 -32.17 -18.91
C VAL A 116 -17.53 -33.49 -18.78
N GLN A 117 -17.77 -34.20 -19.88
CA GLN A 117 -18.50 -35.47 -19.89
C GLN A 117 -17.76 -36.58 -19.13
N THR A 118 -16.44 -36.64 -19.26
CA THR A 118 -15.61 -37.61 -18.52
C THR A 118 -15.38 -37.21 -17.06
N GLY A 119 -15.77 -36.00 -16.67
CA GLY A 119 -15.55 -35.47 -15.32
C GLY A 119 -14.12 -34.98 -15.06
N ASN A 120 -13.29 -34.88 -16.10
CA ASN A 120 -11.95 -34.31 -16.04
C ASN A 120 -12.00 -32.79 -15.90
N LEU A 121 -13.03 -32.10 -16.39
CA LEU A 121 -13.24 -30.68 -16.17
C LEU A 121 -14.51 -30.48 -15.34
N LYS A 122 -14.36 -29.93 -14.14
CA LYS A 122 -15.49 -29.60 -13.25
C LYS A 122 -15.50 -28.12 -12.93
N THR A 123 -16.71 -27.55 -12.89
CA THR A 123 -16.94 -26.16 -12.51
C THR A 123 -17.88 -26.10 -11.31
N PHE A 124 -17.49 -25.32 -10.31
CA PHE A 124 -18.21 -25.10 -9.07
C PHE A 124 -18.37 -23.61 -8.82
N TYR A 125 -19.40 -23.24 -8.06
CA TYR A 125 -19.72 -21.85 -7.76
C TYR A 125 -19.65 -21.63 -6.25
N LEU A 126 -18.78 -20.72 -5.83
CA LEU A 126 -18.56 -20.46 -4.40
C LEU A 126 -19.81 -19.90 -3.73
N GLU A 127 -20.66 -19.16 -4.45
CA GLU A 127 -21.93 -18.65 -3.94
C GLU A 127 -22.93 -19.75 -3.52
N ASP A 128 -22.76 -20.98 -4.03
CA ASP A 128 -23.61 -22.13 -3.71
C ASP A 128 -23.07 -23.00 -2.56
N ILE A 129 -21.92 -22.64 -1.98
CA ILE A 129 -21.33 -23.41 -0.88
C ILE A 129 -22.30 -23.45 0.30
N PRO A 130 -22.65 -24.64 0.82
CA PRO A 130 -23.56 -24.78 1.95
C PRO A 130 -23.00 -24.08 3.20
N ASP A 131 -23.88 -23.70 4.13
CA ASP A 131 -23.39 -23.15 5.40
C ASP A 131 -22.82 -24.25 6.28
N THR A 132 -21.51 -24.19 6.49
CA THR A 132 -20.78 -25.19 7.26
C THR A 132 -20.34 -24.59 8.58
N LYS A 133 -21.11 -24.86 9.63
CA LYS A 133 -20.86 -24.32 10.98
C LYS A 133 -19.58 -24.86 11.63
N ASP A 134 -19.09 -26.00 11.15
CA ASP A 134 -17.99 -26.73 11.79
C ASP A 134 -16.74 -26.85 10.91
N SER A 135 -16.84 -26.54 9.62
CA SER A 135 -15.68 -26.50 8.71
C SER A 135 -14.99 -25.15 8.76
N ILE A 136 -13.70 -25.17 9.07
CA ILE A 136 -12.84 -24.00 9.03
C ILE A 136 -12.42 -23.61 7.61
N GLY A 137 -12.16 -24.60 6.74
CA GLY A 137 -11.78 -24.37 5.36
C GLY A 137 -12.91 -23.71 4.56
N LEU A 138 -14.10 -24.31 4.60
CA LEU A 138 -15.29 -23.74 3.97
C LEU A 138 -15.73 -22.43 4.63
N GLY A 139 -15.54 -22.30 5.95
CA GLY A 139 -15.74 -21.03 6.65
C GLY A 139 -14.86 -19.91 6.12
N LEU A 140 -13.57 -20.17 5.87
CA LEU A 140 -12.63 -19.19 5.32
C LEU A 140 -12.99 -18.82 3.88
N VAL A 141 -13.36 -19.81 3.06
CA VAL A 141 -13.85 -19.56 1.70
C VAL A 141 -15.10 -18.67 1.73
N ARG A 142 -16.08 -19.00 2.60
CA ARG A 142 -17.30 -18.20 2.79
C ARG A 142 -17.02 -16.79 3.28
N LEU A 143 -16.07 -16.62 4.20
CA LEU A 143 -15.65 -15.30 4.69
C LEU A 143 -15.29 -14.37 3.53
N VAL A 144 -14.64 -14.86 2.46
CA VAL A 144 -14.24 -14.03 1.32
C VAL A 144 -15.44 -13.60 0.46
N ILE A 145 -16.40 -14.50 0.22
CA ILE A 145 -17.52 -14.28 -0.71
C ILE A 145 -18.77 -13.67 -0.08
N GLU A 146 -19.02 -13.89 1.22
CA GLU A 146 -20.30 -13.56 1.84
C GLU A 146 -20.50 -12.04 2.02
N PRO A 147 -21.74 -11.53 2.14
CA PRO A 147 -21.96 -10.11 2.37
C PRO A 147 -21.32 -9.60 3.68
N LYS A 148 -20.82 -8.36 3.69
CA LYS A 148 -20.13 -7.74 4.85
C LYS A 148 -20.91 -7.83 6.16
N ARG A 149 -22.25 -7.79 6.10
CA ARG A 149 -23.14 -7.94 7.27
C ARG A 149 -23.04 -9.29 7.99
N ASN A 150 -22.60 -10.35 7.30
CA ASN A 150 -22.51 -11.70 7.87
C ASN A 150 -21.14 -11.99 8.50
N VAL A 151 -20.14 -11.15 8.19
CA VAL A 151 -18.73 -11.38 8.54
C VAL A 151 -18.52 -11.53 10.04
N GLN A 152 -19.23 -10.76 10.87
CA GLN A 152 -19.06 -10.84 12.33
C GLN A 152 -19.44 -12.22 12.88
N ASN A 153 -20.51 -12.82 12.35
CA ASN A 153 -20.90 -14.19 12.73
C ASN A 153 -19.86 -15.21 12.23
N ARG A 154 -19.34 -15.00 11.02
CA ARG A 154 -18.33 -15.89 10.43
C ARG A 154 -17.02 -15.87 11.18
N ILE A 155 -16.55 -14.70 11.61
CA ILE A 155 -15.33 -14.58 12.43
C ILE A 155 -15.49 -15.35 13.73
N ARG A 156 -16.59 -15.15 14.47
CA ARG A 156 -16.84 -15.89 15.71
C ARG A 156 -16.81 -17.41 15.51
N GLN A 157 -17.38 -17.89 14.41
CA GLN A 157 -17.33 -19.30 14.06
C GLN A 157 -15.89 -19.75 13.74
N LEU A 158 -15.17 -18.99 12.91
CA LEU A 158 -13.80 -19.30 12.51
C LEU A 158 -12.82 -19.29 13.68
N GLU A 159 -12.96 -18.36 14.62
CA GLU A 159 -12.17 -18.33 15.86
C GLU A 159 -12.43 -19.57 16.72
N ARG A 160 -13.71 -19.97 16.86
CA ARG A 160 -14.08 -21.21 17.57
C ARG A 160 -13.45 -22.44 16.90
N CYS A 161 -13.54 -22.55 15.57
CA CYS A 161 -12.93 -23.64 14.83
C CYS A 161 -11.39 -23.60 14.93
N ALA A 162 -10.79 -22.42 14.85
CA ALA A 162 -9.34 -22.24 14.96
C ALA A 162 -8.83 -22.71 16.33
N ARG A 163 -9.53 -22.39 17.41
CA ARG A 163 -9.20 -22.83 18.77
C ARG A 163 -9.32 -24.34 18.98
N ALA A 164 -10.10 -25.03 18.16
CA ALA A 164 -10.20 -26.49 18.20
C ALA A 164 -9.01 -27.20 17.50
N LEU A 165 -8.18 -26.47 16.74
CA LEU A 165 -6.98 -27.02 16.12
C LEU A 165 -5.84 -27.20 17.14
N PRO A 166 -4.84 -28.06 16.85
CA PRO A 166 -3.62 -28.14 17.64
C PRO A 166 -2.92 -26.79 17.77
N ILE A 167 -2.34 -26.48 18.93
CA ILE A 167 -1.72 -25.17 19.25
C ILE A 167 -0.78 -24.68 18.14
N ALA A 168 0.02 -25.58 17.57
CA ALA A 168 0.97 -25.26 16.49
C ALA A 168 0.28 -24.71 15.22
N GLN A 169 -0.98 -25.08 14.95
CA GLN A 169 -1.75 -24.64 13.80
C GLN A 169 -2.66 -23.44 14.10
N GLN A 170 -3.04 -23.22 15.36
CA GLN A 170 -3.94 -22.13 15.76
C GLN A 170 -3.43 -20.78 15.29
N ARG A 171 -2.14 -20.48 15.50
CA ARG A 171 -1.54 -19.19 15.11
C ARG A 171 -1.60 -18.95 13.61
N ASN A 172 -1.26 -19.96 12.80
CA ASN A 172 -1.35 -19.88 11.34
C ASN A 172 -2.79 -19.67 10.88
N MET A 173 -3.74 -20.27 11.60
CA MET A 173 -5.15 -20.12 11.29
C MET A 173 -5.69 -18.73 11.58
N ILE A 174 -5.36 -18.18 12.75
CA ILE A 174 -5.70 -16.79 13.10
C ILE A 174 -5.10 -15.84 12.07
N GLU A 175 -3.82 -16.04 11.70
CA GLU A 175 -3.15 -15.25 10.67
C GLU A 175 -3.83 -15.35 9.27
N LEU A 176 -4.42 -16.50 8.93
CA LEU A 176 -5.15 -16.65 7.67
C LEU A 176 -6.52 -15.94 7.70
N ILE A 177 -7.22 -15.98 8.84
CA ILE A 177 -8.47 -15.23 9.06
C ILE A 177 -8.18 -13.72 8.97
N GLU A 178 -7.09 -13.27 9.58
CA GLU A 178 -6.58 -11.91 9.52
C GLU A 178 -6.40 -11.41 8.08
N GLN A 179 -5.66 -12.17 7.28
CA GLN A 179 -5.41 -11.85 5.88
C GLN A 179 -6.72 -11.79 5.07
N ALA A 180 -7.65 -12.72 5.35
CA ALA A 180 -8.96 -12.72 4.71
C ALA A 180 -9.79 -11.46 5.04
N LEU A 181 -9.67 -10.92 6.26
CA LEU A 181 -10.34 -9.66 6.62
C LEU A 181 -9.73 -8.43 5.97
N VAL A 182 -8.40 -8.30 5.94
CA VAL A 182 -7.73 -7.20 5.19
C VAL A 182 -8.20 -7.23 3.75
N TYR A 183 -8.24 -8.42 3.17
CA TYR A 183 -8.67 -8.60 1.81
C TYR A 183 -10.13 -8.16 1.58
N LYS A 184 -11.04 -8.54 2.47
CA LYS A 184 -12.47 -8.20 2.36
C LYS A 184 -12.77 -6.73 2.64
N PHE A 185 -11.94 -6.06 3.44
CA PHE A 185 -12.10 -4.65 3.83
C PHE A 185 -10.84 -3.85 3.47
N PRO A 186 -10.52 -3.70 2.16
CA PRO A 186 -9.27 -3.07 1.73
C PRO A 186 -9.16 -1.59 2.13
N ASP A 187 -10.30 -0.92 2.31
CA ASP A 187 -10.38 0.51 2.64
C ASP A 187 -10.42 0.77 4.15
N ARG A 188 -10.46 -0.27 4.98
CA ARG A 188 -10.53 -0.13 6.44
C ARG A 188 -9.14 -0.32 7.04
N PRO A 189 -8.66 0.62 7.86
CA PRO A 189 -7.41 0.43 8.57
C PRO A 189 -7.53 -0.75 9.55
N TRP A 190 -6.42 -1.44 9.75
CA TRP A 190 -6.37 -2.63 10.58
C TRP A 190 -6.94 -2.44 11.99
N ARG A 191 -6.62 -1.32 12.64
CA ARG A 191 -7.13 -0.97 13.99
C ARG A 191 -8.65 -0.90 14.05
N GLU A 192 -9.28 -0.49 12.95
CA GLU A 192 -10.74 -0.48 12.85
C GLU A 192 -11.28 -1.90 12.73
N LEU A 193 -10.64 -2.77 11.94
CA LEU A 193 -11.01 -4.19 11.86
C LEU A 193 -10.89 -4.89 13.21
N GLU A 194 -9.79 -4.65 13.94
CA GLU A 194 -9.57 -5.16 15.30
C GLU A 194 -10.72 -4.76 16.23
N ALA A 195 -11.11 -3.49 16.23
CA ALA A 195 -12.21 -2.98 17.05
C ALA A 195 -13.58 -3.51 16.60
N MET A 196 -13.83 -3.59 15.29
CA MET A 196 -15.10 -4.05 14.72
C MET A 196 -15.40 -5.50 15.06
N PHE A 197 -14.37 -6.35 15.12
CA PHE A 197 -14.55 -7.79 15.30
C PHE A 197 -14.00 -8.33 16.63
N GLY A 198 -13.44 -7.49 17.50
CA GLY A 198 -13.03 -7.87 18.86
C GLY A 198 -11.75 -8.71 18.91
N LEU A 199 -10.78 -8.40 18.06
CA LEU A 199 -9.70 -9.32 17.67
C LEU A 199 -8.45 -9.20 18.54
N THR A 200 -8.57 -9.51 19.83
CA THR A 200 -7.53 -9.18 20.83
C THR A 200 -6.24 -10.00 20.74
N GLU A 201 -6.28 -11.20 20.14
CA GLU A 201 -5.14 -12.14 20.08
C GLU A 201 -4.23 -11.89 18.86
N TRP A 202 -4.63 -10.98 17.96
CA TRP A 202 -4.07 -10.84 16.62
C TRP A 202 -2.72 -10.11 16.59
N LYS A 203 -2.39 -9.35 17.63
CA LYS A 203 -1.09 -8.64 17.75
C LYS A 203 0.13 -9.56 17.76
N GLN A 204 -0.09 -10.84 18.02
CA GLN A 204 0.96 -11.84 18.13
C GLN A 204 1.26 -12.54 16.81
N THR A 205 0.45 -12.37 15.76
CA THR A 205 0.72 -13.01 14.46
C THR A 205 1.86 -12.32 13.74
N ARG A 206 2.49 -13.05 12.81
CA ARG A 206 3.59 -12.50 12.03
C ARG A 206 3.08 -11.45 11.04
N PHE A 207 1.95 -11.75 10.39
CA PHE A 207 1.28 -10.83 9.48
C PHE A 207 0.96 -9.48 10.14
N TYR A 208 0.44 -9.48 11.38
CA TYR A 208 0.20 -8.24 12.13
C TYR A 208 1.47 -7.40 12.26
N GLN A 209 2.56 -8.02 12.71
CA GLN A 209 3.83 -7.33 12.96
C GLN A 209 4.42 -6.75 11.68
N GLU A 210 4.32 -7.47 10.56
CA GLU A 210 4.79 -7.01 9.26
C GLU A 210 3.98 -5.80 8.77
N VAL A 211 2.65 -5.85 8.84
CA VAL A 211 1.76 -4.74 8.43
C VAL A 211 1.97 -3.51 9.32
N GLU A 212 2.14 -3.70 10.63
CA GLU A 212 2.43 -2.60 11.56
C GLU A 212 3.80 -1.97 11.28
N ALA A 213 4.84 -2.78 11.09
CA ALA A 213 6.18 -2.30 10.77
C ALA A 213 6.22 -1.51 9.45
N GLU A 214 5.57 -2.01 8.39
CA GLU A 214 5.45 -1.30 7.12
C GLU A 214 4.70 0.03 7.28
N GLY A 215 3.64 0.04 8.10
CA GLY A 215 2.89 1.23 8.46
C GLY A 215 3.75 2.29 9.17
N ILE A 216 4.55 1.89 10.15
CA ILE A 216 5.50 2.76 10.86
C ILE A 216 6.54 3.32 9.89
N GLN A 217 7.13 2.48 9.04
CA GLN A 217 8.14 2.89 8.07
C GLN A 217 7.59 3.93 7.07
N LYS A 218 6.41 3.66 6.48
CA LYS A 218 5.72 4.60 5.59
C LYS A 218 5.38 5.90 6.31
N GLY A 219 4.97 5.82 7.58
CA GLY A 219 4.71 6.99 8.44
C GLY A 219 5.96 7.85 8.63
N TYR A 220 7.09 7.23 8.97
CA TYR A 220 8.38 7.89 9.14
C TYR A 220 8.84 8.57 7.84
N GLN A 221 8.79 7.87 6.71
CA GLN A 221 9.16 8.44 5.41
C GLN A 221 8.30 9.64 5.03
N LYS A 222 6.97 9.53 5.17
CA LYS A 222 6.05 10.65 4.91
C LYS A 222 6.30 11.83 5.85
N GLY A 223 6.55 11.55 7.13
CA GLY A 223 6.86 12.56 8.13
C GLY A 223 8.16 13.30 7.80
N HIS A 224 9.21 12.57 7.46
CA HIS A 224 10.51 13.11 7.07
C HIS A 224 10.40 13.97 5.79
N GLN A 225 9.73 13.47 4.75
CA GLN A 225 9.51 14.23 3.52
C GLN A 225 8.73 15.54 3.77
N LYS A 226 7.62 15.47 4.53
CA LYS A 226 6.83 16.66 4.88
C LYS A 226 7.64 17.64 5.73
N GLY A 227 8.42 17.14 6.68
CA GLY A 227 9.30 17.95 7.52
C GLY A 227 10.36 18.67 6.70
N HIS A 228 11.06 17.95 5.83
CA HIS A 228 12.07 18.50 4.93
C HIS A 228 11.48 19.55 3.99
N GLN A 229 10.34 19.28 3.35
CA GLN A 229 9.68 20.23 2.45
C GLN A 229 9.27 21.51 3.17
N LYS A 230 8.66 21.41 4.36
CA LYS A 230 8.28 22.57 5.18
C LYS A 230 9.51 23.35 5.65
N GLY A 231 10.57 22.65 6.07
CA GLY A 231 11.82 23.26 6.50
C GLY A 231 12.49 24.04 5.37
N TYR A 232 12.60 23.42 4.19
CA TYR A 232 13.14 24.05 2.98
C TYR A 232 12.34 25.29 2.58
N GLN A 233 11.01 25.21 2.48
CA GLN A 233 10.18 26.36 2.12
C GLN A 233 10.34 27.53 3.11
N LYS A 234 10.32 27.26 4.41
CA LYS A 234 10.52 28.29 5.44
C LYS A 234 11.92 28.90 5.38
N GLY A 235 12.95 28.08 5.22
CA GLY A 235 14.33 28.53 5.10
C GLY A 235 14.54 29.40 3.86
N TYR A 236 14.03 28.95 2.71
CA TYR A 236 14.09 29.68 1.46
C TYR A 236 13.38 31.04 1.53
N GLN A 237 12.16 31.09 2.07
CA GLN A 237 11.41 32.33 2.24
C GLN A 237 12.14 33.33 3.15
N LYS A 238 12.64 32.87 4.31
CA LYS A 238 13.42 33.72 5.22
C LYS A 238 14.71 34.23 4.59
N GLY A 239 15.45 33.35 3.90
CA GLY A 239 16.68 33.71 3.21
C GLY A 239 16.44 34.74 2.11
N ARG A 240 15.38 34.56 1.31
CA ARG A 240 14.99 35.51 0.26
C ARG A 240 14.58 36.87 0.83
N GLN A 241 13.78 36.91 1.91
CA GLN A 241 13.40 38.16 2.55
C GLN A 241 14.60 38.90 3.14
N LYS A 242 15.47 38.18 3.88
CA LYS A 242 16.67 38.76 4.46
C LYS A 242 17.62 39.30 3.38
N GLY A 243 17.88 38.52 2.33
CA GLY A 243 18.73 38.95 1.22
C GLY A 243 18.15 40.15 0.45
N HIS A 244 16.82 40.24 0.31
CA HIS A 244 16.18 41.40 -0.29
C HIS A 244 16.32 42.65 0.59
N GLN A 245 16.08 42.55 1.90
CA GLN A 245 16.24 43.65 2.84
C GLN A 245 17.70 44.15 2.89
N GLU A 246 18.66 43.24 3.01
CA GLU A 246 20.09 43.58 3.01
C GLU A 246 20.52 44.23 1.69
N GLY A 247 20.04 43.71 0.55
CA GLY A 247 20.28 44.29 -0.76
C GLY A 247 19.73 45.71 -0.90
N SER A 248 18.49 45.95 -0.46
CA SER A 248 17.86 47.28 -0.50
C SER A 248 18.61 48.29 0.38
N VAL A 249 19.01 47.91 1.60
CA VAL A 249 19.82 48.77 2.48
C VAL A 249 21.16 49.11 1.84
N THR A 250 21.87 48.13 1.27
CA THR A 250 23.15 48.36 0.60
C THR A 250 22.97 49.30 -0.59
N GLN A 251 21.94 49.12 -1.41
CA GLN A 251 21.70 49.97 -2.58
C GLN A 251 21.33 51.41 -2.18
N ALA A 252 20.44 51.59 -1.20
CA ALA A 252 20.08 52.91 -0.67
C ALA A 252 21.31 53.62 -0.08
N ARG A 253 22.15 52.89 0.67
CA ARG A 253 23.39 53.43 1.24
C ARG A 253 24.35 53.93 0.16
N VAL A 254 24.60 53.12 -0.87
CA VAL A 254 25.48 53.50 -1.99
C VAL A 254 24.95 54.76 -2.70
N LEU A 255 23.64 54.85 -2.92
CA LEU A 255 23.01 56.01 -3.54
C LEU A 255 23.18 57.28 -2.68
N VAL A 256 22.82 57.20 -1.39
CA VAL A 256 22.91 58.31 -0.45
C VAL A 256 24.34 58.81 -0.31
N ILE A 257 25.32 57.91 -0.16
CA ILE A 257 26.74 58.27 -0.12
C ILE A 257 27.14 59.00 -1.41
N GLY A 258 26.71 58.51 -2.57
CA GLY A 258 27.00 59.14 -3.86
C GLY A 258 26.42 60.55 -3.99
N LEU A 259 25.22 60.79 -3.46
CA LEU A 259 24.58 62.11 -3.45
C LEU A 259 25.26 63.07 -2.44
N LEU A 260 25.53 62.60 -1.22
CA LEU A 260 26.18 63.40 -0.20
C LEU A 260 27.59 63.83 -0.61
N LYS A 261 28.38 62.93 -1.22
CA LYS A 261 29.72 63.28 -1.74
C LYS A 261 29.68 64.33 -2.85
N LYS A 262 28.61 64.35 -3.66
CA LYS A 262 28.40 65.41 -4.67
C LYS A 262 28.00 66.74 -4.04
N ARG A 263 27.23 66.72 -2.95
CA ARG A 263 26.75 67.91 -2.24
C ARG A 263 27.81 68.52 -1.32
N PHE A 264 28.60 67.69 -0.65
CA PHE A 264 29.63 68.07 0.33
C PHE A 264 30.98 67.37 0.00
N PRO A 265 31.68 67.77 -1.07
CA PRO A 265 32.90 67.09 -1.52
C PRO A 265 34.01 67.04 -0.45
N GLU A 266 34.12 68.11 0.34
CA GLU A 266 35.15 68.29 1.37
C GLU A 266 35.03 67.31 2.55
N MET A 267 33.87 66.66 2.73
CA MET A 267 33.55 65.80 3.90
C MET A 267 33.47 64.30 3.54
N THR A 268 34.18 63.89 2.49
CA THR A 268 34.06 62.56 1.88
C THR A 268 34.37 61.39 2.82
N GLN A 269 35.26 61.56 3.80
CA GLN A 269 35.61 60.50 4.74
C GLN A 269 34.54 60.34 5.83
N GLU A 270 34.08 61.45 6.38
CA GLU A 270 33.07 61.56 7.43
C GLU A 270 31.71 61.03 6.96
N ILE A 271 31.36 61.27 5.69
CA ILE A 271 30.12 60.76 5.07
C ILE A 271 30.03 59.23 5.13
N ASN A 272 31.13 58.51 4.90
CA ASN A 272 31.05 57.05 4.86
C ASN A 272 30.70 56.49 6.24
N SER A 273 31.35 56.98 7.30
CA SER A 273 31.08 56.57 8.68
C SER A 273 29.71 57.03 9.17
N LEU A 274 29.22 58.17 8.69
CA LEU A 274 27.94 58.74 9.11
C LEU A 274 26.73 58.00 8.53
N VAL A 275 26.85 57.49 7.30
CA VAL A 275 25.79 56.71 6.65
C VAL A 275 25.89 55.21 7.02
N GLU A 276 27.02 54.80 7.58
CA GLU A 276 27.23 53.47 8.14
C GLU A 276 26.34 53.28 9.39
N GLY A 277 25.46 52.28 9.34
CA GLY A 277 24.51 51.99 10.43
C GLY A 277 23.13 52.63 10.31
N LEU A 278 22.89 53.54 9.36
CA LEU A 278 21.54 54.05 9.11
C LEU A 278 20.59 52.94 8.61
N SER A 279 19.35 52.97 9.10
CA SER A 279 18.26 52.08 8.67
C SER A 279 17.83 52.42 7.24
N LEU A 280 17.16 51.49 6.54
CA LEU A 280 16.64 51.73 5.18
C LEU A 280 15.76 52.99 5.14
N SER A 281 14.85 53.13 6.10
CA SER A 281 13.94 54.28 6.19
C SER A 281 14.68 55.60 6.36
N ASN A 282 15.76 55.61 7.14
CA ASN A 282 16.57 56.83 7.34
C ASN A 282 17.39 57.14 6.09
N LEU A 283 17.88 56.13 5.38
CA LEU A 283 18.57 56.33 4.10
C LEU A 283 17.63 56.91 3.04
N GLU A 284 16.41 56.38 2.93
CA GLU A 284 15.39 56.87 2.00
C GLU A 284 14.96 58.30 2.36
N GLY A 285 14.68 58.58 3.64
CA GLY A 285 14.34 59.92 4.09
C GLY A 285 15.47 60.95 3.87
N LEU A 286 16.73 60.52 4.00
CA LEU A 286 17.88 61.38 3.70
C LEU A 286 18.00 61.65 2.19
N ALA A 287 17.72 60.65 1.35
CA ALA A 287 17.71 60.84 -0.09
C ALA A 287 16.64 61.85 -0.54
N ASP A 288 15.48 61.86 0.11
CA ASP A 288 14.37 62.78 -0.19
C ASP A 288 14.69 64.24 0.18
N THR A 289 15.33 64.47 1.33
CA THR A 289 15.63 65.82 1.85
C THR A 289 16.98 66.38 1.39
N ILE A 290 17.80 65.59 0.67
CA ILE A 290 19.21 65.91 0.41
C ILE A 290 19.43 67.24 -0.30
N PHE A 291 18.49 67.69 -1.12
CA PHE A 291 18.60 68.94 -1.87
C PHE A 291 18.21 70.18 -1.05
N GLU A 292 17.55 69.97 0.10
CA GLU A 292 17.17 71.02 1.05
C GLU A 292 18.31 71.32 2.05
N LEU A 293 19.26 70.40 2.20
CA LEU A 293 20.44 70.55 3.07
C LEU A 293 21.50 71.40 2.36
N ASN A 294 21.79 72.59 2.90
CA ASN A 294 22.72 73.55 2.28
C ASN A 294 24.10 73.53 2.95
N THR A 295 24.17 73.20 4.24
CA THR A 295 25.44 73.09 4.97
C THR A 295 25.61 71.73 5.65
N TRP A 296 26.82 71.48 6.14
CA TRP A 296 27.12 70.28 6.91
C TRP A 296 26.35 70.25 8.24
N GLU A 297 26.13 71.41 8.87
CA GLU A 297 25.32 71.57 10.07
C GLU A 297 23.85 71.21 9.85
N ASP A 298 23.29 71.50 8.66
CA ASP A 298 21.92 71.09 8.29
C ASP A 298 21.79 69.56 8.30
N LEU A 299 22.78 68.87 7.74
CA LEU A 299 22.84 67.40 7.72
C LEU A 299 22.96 66.83 9.14
N LEU A 300 23.84 67.38 9.97
CA LEU A 300 23.99 66.96 11.36
C LEU A 300 22.71 67.22 12.18
N SER A 301 22.04 68.34 11.94
CA SER A 301 20.76 68.66 12.57
C SER A 301 19.68 67.65 12.16
N TRP A 302 19.60 67.33 10.87
CA TRP A 302 18.66 66.34 10.35
C TRP A 302 18.89 64.96 10.99
N LEU A 303 20.15 64.53 11.08
CA LEU A 303 20.54 63.26 11.72
C LEU A 303 20.18 63.22 13.21
N SER A 304 20.42 64.31 13.95
CA SER A 304 20.07 64.36 15.38
C SER A 304 18.56 64.27 15.63
N LYS A 305 17.72 64.74 14.69
CA LYS A 305 16.26 64.64 14.76
C LYS A 305 15.76 63.22 14.52
N ILE A 306 16.37 62.48 13.60
CA ILE A 306 15.98 61.08 13.33
C ILE A 306 16.47 60.12 14.42
N ASP A 307 17.57 60.44 15.11
CA ASP A 307 18.09 59.64 16.24
C ASP A 307 17.17 59.76 17.48
N GLN A 308 16.54 60.93 17.68
CA GLN A 308 15.58 61.15 18.77
C GLN A 308 14.17 60.59 18.51
N SER A 309 13.83 60.28 17.26
CA SER A 309 12.50 59.76 16.89
C SER A 309 12.47 58.24 16.70
N GLY A 310 13.61 57.56 16.91
CA GLY A 310 13.76 56.10 16.89
C GLY A 310 13.90 55.42 18.26
N MET A 311 13.77 56.15 19.38
CA MET A 311 13.52 55.62 20.74
C MET A 311 12.03 55.52 21.01
#